data_AF-A0A564Z1J6-F1
#
_entry.id   AF-A0A564Z1J6-F1
#
_cell.length_a   1.000
_cell.length_b   1.000
_cell.length_c   1.000
_cell.angle_alpha   90.00
_cell.angle_beta   90.00
_cell.angle_gamma   90.00
#
_symmetry.space_group_name_H-M   'P 1'
#
loop_
_entity.id
_entity.type
_entity.pdbx_description
1 polymer ?
#
loop_
_entity_poly.entity_id
_entity_poly.type
_entity_poly.pdbx_seq_one_letter_code
_entity_poly.pdbx_strand_id
1 'polypeptide(L)'
;MGKWTNDISNWNQKWELADGVICLKNIPTESETAEDDFSWLSVNPESEQETPKISKAQLWSPPIRKAIGMRCITIDYRIIVHPDDSEIYSLAVLQQQDG
;
A
#
# COMPACT_ATOMS: atom_id res chain seq x y z
N MET A 1 9.42 16.23 -14.15
CA MET A 1 9.86 15.92 -12.77
C MET A 1 9.47 14.48 -12.48
N GLY A 2 10.41 13.64 -12.03
CA GLY A 2 10.14 12.22 -11.79
C GLY A 2 9.09 12.06 -10.69
N LYS A 3 7.97 11.41 -11.01
CA LYS A 3 6.88 11.18 -10.06
C LYS A 3 7.17 9.91 -9.27
N TRP A 4 6.93 9.95 -7.96
CA TRP A 4 6.88 8.74 -7.14
C TRP A 4 5.61 7.97 -7.52
N THR A 5 5.67 6.64 -7.53
CA THR A 5 4.58 5.79 -8.02
C THR A 5 4.28 4.65 -7.06
N ASN A 6 2.99 4.36 -6.88
CA ASN A 6 2.55 3.16 -6.18
C ASN A 6 3.03 1.91 -6.92
N ASP A 7 3.34 0.85 -6.18
CA ASP A 7 3.60 -0.46 -6.77
C ASP A 7 2.32 -1.02 -7.43
N ILE A 8 2.49 -1.82 -8.47
CA ILE A 8 1.37 -2.44 -9.21
C ILE A 8 0.67 -3.50 -8.35
N SER A 9 1.40 -4.15 -7.45
CA SER A 9 0.89 -5.12 -6.47
C SER A 9 0.26 -4.50 -5.24
N ASN A 10 0.28 -3.17 -5.09
CA ASN A 10 -0.47 -2.44 -4.07
C ASN A 10 -1.96 -2.44 -4.44
N TRP A 11 -2.65 -3.56 -4.26
CA TRP A 11 -4.08 -3.66 -4.58
C TRP A 11 -4.90 -2.77 -3.64
N ASN A 12 -4.84 -3.06 -2.35
CA ASN A 12 -5.75 -2.48 -1.34
C ASN A 12 -5.07 -1.42 -0.44
N GLN A 13 -3.75 -1.31 -0.48
CA GLN A 13 -3.00 -0.35 0.33
C GLN A 13 -2.17 0.55 -0.57
N LYS A 14 -2.63 1.80 -0.76
CA LYS A 14 -1.99 2.75 -1.68
C LYS A 14 -1.56 4.01 -0.96
N TRP A 15 -0.45 4.56 -1.39
CA TRP A 15 0.06 5.85 -0.95
C TRP A 15 -0.63 6.97 -1.73
N GLU A 16 -1.18 7.95 -1.01
CA GLU A 16 -1.82 9.14 -1.58
C GLU A 16 -1.25 10.42 -0.97
N LEU A 17 -1.36 11.53 -1.70
CA LEU A 17 -0.98 12.84 -1.21
C LEU A 17 -2.15 13.42 -0.40
N ALA A 18 -1.95 13.61 0.90
CA ALA A 18 -2.91 14.23 1.81
C ALA A 18 -2.23 15.40 2.53
N ASP A 19 -2.80 16.60 2.45
CA ASP A 19 -2.28 17.80 3.15
C ASP A 19 -0.78 18.08 2.94
N GLY A 20 -0.28 17.79 1.73
CA GLY A 20 1.13 18.01 1.37
C GLY A 20 2.11 16.94 1.88
N VAL A 21 1.63 15.90 2.55
CA VAL A 21 2.41 14.72 2.96
C VAL A 21 1.92 13.48 2.23
N ILE A 22 2.80 12.47 2.09
CA ILE A 22 2.45 11.19 1.49
C ILE A 22 1.98 10.25 2.60
N CYS A 23 0.73 9.80 2.51
CA CYS A 23 0.08 8.98 3.52
C CYS A 23 -0.30 7.61 2.94
N LEU A 24 -0.13 6.56 3.75
CA LEU A 24 -0.62 5.23 3.38
C LEU A 24 -2.11 5.14 3.70
N LYS A 25 -2.93 4.91 2.68
CA LYS A 25 -4.35 4.65 2.82
C LYS A 25 -4.61 3.15 2.70
N ASN A 26 -5.23 2.62 3.74
CA ASN A 26 -5.89 1.32 3.66
C ASN A 26 -7.23 1.54 2.98
N ILE A 27 -7.38 1.10 1.73
CA ILE A 27 -8.68 1.03 1.08
C ILE A 27 -9.24 -0.32 1.51
N PRO A 28 -10.27 -0.37 2.37
CA PRO A 28 -10.98 -1.62 2.60
C PRO A 28 -11.42 -2.10 1.23
N THR A 29 -11.23 -3.39 0.93
CA THR A 29 -12.02 -4.01 -0.12
C THR A 29 -13.47 -3.86 0.35
N GLU A 30 -14.15 -2.78 -0.04
CA GLU A 30 -15.58 -2.90 -0.19
C GLU A 30 -15.70 -4.05 -1.18
N SER A 31 -16.15 -5.21 -0.69
CA SER A 31 -16.84 -6.14 -1.56
C SER A 31 -17.85 -5.25 -2.26
N GLU A 32 -17.64 -4.96 -3.54
CA GLU A 32 -18.70 -4.43 -4.37
C GLU A 32 -19.80 -5.47 -4.24
N THR A 33 -20.71 -5.29 -3.28
CA THR A 33 -22.06 -5.77 -3.41
C THR A 33 -22.60 -4.93 -4.56
N ALA A 34 -22.22 -5.31 -5.78
CA ALA A 34 -23.11 -5.14 -6.90
C ALA A 34 -24.43 -5.72 -6.40
N GLU A 35 -25.36 -4.83 -6.08
CA GLU A 35 -26.76 -5.13 -5.93
C GLU A 35 -27.23 -5.70 -7.26
N ASP A 36 -26.86 -6.95 -7.53
CA ASP A 36 -27.37 -7.73 -8.64
C ASP A 36 -28.00 -8.98 -8.02
N ASP A 37 -29.33 -8.93 -8.04
CA ASP A 37 -30.28 -9.86 -7.47
C ASP A 37 -30.11 -11.27 -8.06
N PHE A 38 -29.23 -12.06 -7.45
CA PHE A 38 -29.12 -13.50 -7.73
C PHE A 38 -29.23 -14.31 -6.44
N SER A 39 -30.37 -14.12 -5.77
CA SER A 39 -30.83 -14.78 -4.53
C SER A 39 -30.93 -16.33 -4.60
N TRP A 40 -30.55 -16.95 -5.72
CA TRP A 40 -30.74 -18.37 -6.05
C TRP A 40 -29.43 -19.12 -6.31
N LEU A 41 -28.28 -18.45 -6.24
CA LEU A 41 -26.95 -19.06 -6.37
C LEU A 41 -26.29 -19.38 -5.02
N SER A 42 -27.05 -19.37 -3.92
CA SER A 42 -26.58 -19.62 -2.55
C SER A 42 -26.10 -21.07 -2.36
N VAL A 43 -24.94 -21.39 -2.91
CA VAL A 43 -24.09 -22.47 -2.42
C VAL A 43 -23.48 -21.95 -1.13
N ASN A 44 -23.66 -22.71 -0.04
CA ASN A 44 -23.11 -22.39 1.29
C ASN A 44 -21.69 -21.81 1.14
N PRO A 45 -21.41 -20.58 1.61
CA PRO A 45 -20.05 -20.09 1.63
C PRO A 45 -19.32 -20.92 2.69
N GLU A 46 -18.60 -21.93 2.22
CA GLU A 46 -17.47 -22.50 2.94
C GLU A 46 -16.57 -21.32 3.30
N SER A 47 -16.44 -21.09 4.62
CA SER A 47 -15.65 -20.06 5.31
C SER A 47 -15.04 -19.00 4.40
N GLU A 48 -15.55 -17.77 4.52
CA GLU A 48 -14.89 -16.53 4.07
C GLU A 48 -13.38 -16.71 4.11
N GLN A 49 -12.77 -16.94 2.94
CA GLN A 49 -11.32 -16.97 2.86
C GLN A 49 -10.90 -15.54 3.20
N GLU A 50 -10.33 -15.38 4.39
CA GLU A 50 -9.65 -14.16 4.80
C GLU A 50 -8.75 -13.75 3.65
N THR A 51 -9.17 -12.75 2.87
CA THR A 51 -8.31 -12.18 1.84
C THR A 51 -7.02 -11.80 2.55
N PRO A 52 -5.86 -12.31 2.11
CA PRO A 52 -4.61 -12.06 2.82
C PRO A 52 -4.46 -10.55 2.96
N LYS A 53 -4.51 -10.05 4.19
CA LYS A 53 -4.21 -8.65 4.49
C LYS A 53 -2.78 -8.43 4.07
N ILE A 54 -2.58 -7.92 2.85
CA ILE A 54 -1.26 -7.53 2.39
C ILE A 54 -0.89 -6.33 3.23
N SER A 55 -0.03 -6.56 4.20
CA SER A 55 0.42 -5.60 5.20
C SER A 55 1.57 -4.72 4.72
N LYS A 56 1.88 -4.76 3.41
CA LYS A 56 3.03 -4.07 2.81
C LYS A 56 2.59 -3.32 1.57
N ALA A 57 2.85 -2.02 1.56
CA ALA A 57 2.62 -1.16 0.42
C ALA A 57 3.92 -0.48 0.01
N GLN A 58 4.41 -0.77 -1.19
CA GLN A 58 5.66 -0.19 -1.68
C GLN A 58 5.41 1.11 -2.45
N LEU A 59 6.31 2.07 -2.26
CA LEU A 59 6.32 3.32 -3.00
C LEU A 59 7.65 3.46 -3.73
N TRP A 60 7.59 3.68 -5.04
CA TRP A 60 8.76 3.79 -5.90
C TRP A 60 9.18 5.24 -6.07
N SER A 61 10.44 5.53 -5.77
CA SER A 61 11.08 6.79 -6.16
C SER A 61 11.44 6.78 -7.65
N PRO A 62 11.53 7.94 -8.31
CA PRO A 62 12.12 8.00 -9.64
C PRO A 62 13.56 7.47 -9.66
N PRO A 63 14.06 6.94 -10.79
CA PRO A 63 15.42 6.41 -10.88
C PRO A 63 16.49 7.43 -10.52
N ILE A 64 17.34 7.09 -9.56
CA ILE A 64 18.48 7.91 -9.15
C ILE A 64 19.66 7.62 -10.07
N ARG A 65 19.91 8.53 -11.02
CA ARG A 65 21.02 8.37 -11.97
C ARG A 65 22.35 8.63 -11.27
N LYS A 66 23.31 7.71 -11.42
CA LYS A 66 24.69 7.84 -10.90
C LYS A 66 25.36 9.16 -11.30
N ALA A 67 25.07 9.65 -12.50
CA ALA A 67 25.61 10.92 -13.03
C ALA A 67 25.23 12.16 -12.20
N ILE A 68 24.14 12.10 -11.43
CA ILE A 68 23.68 13.22 -10.59
C ILE A 68 24.52 13.33 -9.30
N GLY A 69 25.25 12.27 -8.92
CA GLY A 69 26.12 12.28 -7.75
C GLY A 69 25.39 12.37 -6.41
N MET A 70 24.09 12.08 -6.35
CA MET A 70 23.35 11.95 -5.08
C MET A 70 23.94 10.82 -4.23
N ARG A 71 24.20 11.11 -2.95
CA ARG A 71 24.83 10.18 -2.00
C ARG A 71 23.94 9.77 -0.83
N CYS A 72 22.94 10.59 -0.50
CA CYS A 72 22.10 10.39 0.67
C CYS A 72 20.64 10.70 0.33
N ILE A 73 19.74 9.91 0.90
CA ILE A 73 18.30 10.15 0.94
C ILE A 73 17.93 10.21 2.42
N THR A 74 17.23 11.26 2.83
CA THR A 74 16.71 11.40 4.19
C THR A 74 15.19 11.42 4.09
N ILE A 75 14.52 10.72 5.01
CA ILE A 75 13.06 10.62 5.04
C ILE A 75 12.61 10.91 6.47
N ASP A 76 11.78 11.93 6.60
CA ASP A 76 11.02 12.19 7.83
C ASP A 76 9.69 11.46 7.72
N TYR A 77 9.36 10.65 8.72
CA TYR A 77 8.12 9.87 8.72
C TYR A 77 7.48 9.84 10.10
N ARG A 78 6.18 9.57 10.13
CA ARG A 78 5.40 9.38 11.33
C ARG A 78 4.47 8.19 11.15
N ILE A 79 4.51 7.25 12.09
CA ILE A 79 3.57 6.13 12.15
C ILE A 79 2.61 6.42 13.30
N ILE A 80 1.32 6.51 12.98
CA ILE A 80 0.25 6.73 13.96
C ILE A 80 -0.61 5.48 13.96
N VAL A 81 -0.70 4.84 15.11
CA VAL A 81 -1.40 3.56 15.30
C VAL A 81 -2.44 3.74 16.40
N HIS A 82 -3.57 3.05 16.29
CA HIS A 82 -4.57 3.05 17.37
C HIS A 82 -4.04 2.31 18.60
N PRO A 83 -4.35 2.74 19.84
CA PRO A 83 -3.77 2.15 21.05
C PRO A 83 -4.06 0.65 21.23
N ASP A 84 -5.19 0.17 20.70
CA ASP A 84 -5.63 -1.22 20.83
C ASP A 84 -5.03 -2.15 19.76
N ASP A 85 -4.18 -1.62 18.88
CA ASP A 85 -3.56 -2.38 17.81
C ASP A 85 -2.25 -3.01 18.27
N SER A 86 -2.19 -4.34 18.19
CA SER A 86 -1.01 -5.13 18.53
C SER A 86 -0.06 -5.38 17.35
N GLU A 87 -0.37 -4.88 16.15
CA GLU A 87 0.47 -5.10 14.97
C GLU A 87 1.77 -4.26 15.02
N ILE A 88 2.83 -4.81 14.41
CA ILE A 88 4.13 -4.14 14.31
C ILE A 88 4.21 -3.40 12.98
N TYR A 89 4.37 -2.08 13.06
CA TYR A 89 4.49 -1.20 11.91
C TYR A 89 5.94 -0.78 11.71
N SER A 90 6.43 -0.83 10.47
CA SER A 90 7.78 -0.40 10.13
C SER A 90 7.84 0.24 8.76
N LEU A 91 8.80 1.15 8.58
CA LEU A 91 9.14 1.75 7.29
C LEU A 91 10.60 1.42 6.98
N ALA A 92 10.86 1.02 5.74
CA ALA A 92 12.21 0.73 5.26
C ALA A 92 12.45 1.38 3.89
N VAL A 93 13.69 1.81 3.66
CA VAL A 93 14.15 2.28 2.35
C VAL A 93 14.93 1.16 1.68
N LEU A 94 14.48 0.75 0.49
CA LEU A 94 15.08 -0.34 -0.27
C LEU A 94 15.76 0.22 -1.52
N GLN A 95 16.93 -0.32 -1.85
CA GLN A 95 17.61 -0.04 -3.11
C GLN A 95 17.29 -1.15 -4.11
N GLN A 96 16.62 -0.82 -5.21
CA GLN A 96 16.54 -1.70 -6.36
C GLN A 96 17.79 -1.56 -7.22
N GLN A 97 18.46 -2.67 -7.46
CA GLN A 97 19.53 -2.77 -8.46
C GLN A 97 18.97 -3.55 -9.63
N ASP A 98 18.79 -2.89 -10.78
CA ASP A 98 18.56 -3.61 -12.03
C ASP A 98 19.90 -4.28 -12.41
N GLY A 99 19.85 -5.58 -12.70
CA GLY A 99 21.01 -6.43 -12.97
C GLY A 99 21.76 -6.08 -14.26
#